data_AF-A0A3D0RYE8-F1
#
_entry.id   AF-A0A3D0RYE8-F1
#
_cell.length_a   1.000
_cell.length_b   1.000
_cell.length_c   1.000
_cell.angle_alpha   90.00
_cell.angle_beta   90.00
_cell.angle_gamma   90.00
#
_symmetry.space_group_name_H-M   'P 1'
#
loop_
_entity.id
_entity.type
_entity.pdbx_description
1 polymer ?
#
loop_
_entity_poly.entity_id
_entity_poly.type
_entity_poly.pdbx_seq_one_letter_code
_entity_poly.pdbx_strand_id
1 'polypeptide(L)'
;MSKPPTAFADVEEFDAAGTLAAAEQAVRDRRAGEAHEVQLGLRWADLHTTQPHEPERTVRGGVKLVQLGGEGTPKLQDLAICELAIARSQHTHATRAFLADALDLRHRLPELYDALRGGQVDLWVARKVASMTRKLCPGAAGLVDRAVTPAVAQGPGRVLSIAEAKVIEADTAQARTEREEGRRKRYVAITPTDEETGLRTVIAAVVPADAVWLDAQVERIADALDARRDLIPDLPDDCTRDELR
;
A
#
# COMPACT_ATOMS: atom_id res chain seq x y z
N MET A 1 26.02 1.76 28.76
CA MET A 1 26.82 0.51 28.76
C MET A 1 25.89 -0.62 28.36
N SER A 2 26.11 -1.28 27.22
CA SER A 2 25.28 -2.42 26.81
C SER A 2 25.55 -3.59 27.75
N LYS A 3 24.51 -4.22 28.29
CA LYS A 3 24.66 -5.46 29.07
C LYS A 3 25.25 -6.53 28.14
N PRO A 4 26.27 -7.29 28.57
CA PRO A 4 26.77 -8.40 27.76
C PRO A 4 25.63 -9.38 27.43
N PRO A 5 25.66 -10.03 26.25
CA PRO A 5 24.67 -11.04 25.91
C PRO A 5 24.67 -12.13 26.99
N THR A 6 23.48 -12.64 27.32
CA THR A 6 23.33 -13.74 28.27
C THR A 6 24.14 -14.94 27.77
N ALA A 7 25.02 -15.48 28.62
CA ALA A 7 25.78 -16.68 28.29
C ALA A 7 24.83 -17.90 28.26
N PHE A 8 24.94 -18.72 27.22
CA PHE A 8 24.23 -20.00 27.14
C PHE A 8 25.04 -21.09 27.85
N ALA A 9 24.37 -22.09 28.42
CA ALA A 9 25.04 -23.27 28.98
C ALA A 9 25.67 -24.12 27.87
N ASP A 10 26.72 -24.87 28.21
CA ASP A 10 27.42 -25.74 27.26
C ASP A 10 26.53 -26.94 26.88
N VAL A 11 26.30 -27.12 25.58
CA VAL A 11 25.37 -28.14 25.05
C VAL A 11 25.81 -29.57 25.39
N GLU A 12 27.12 -29.78 25.56
CA GLU A 12 27.72 -31.07 25.92
C GLU A 12 27.32 -31.57 27.32
N GLU A 13 26.74 -30.70 28.16
CA GLU A 13 26.28 -31.05 29.50
C GLU A 13 24.84 -31.63 29.52
N PHE A 14 24.13 -31.57 28.40
CA PHE A 14 22.73 -32.01 28.33
C PHE A 14 22.60 -33.49 27.97
N ASP A 15 21.72 -34.19 28.69
CA ASP A 15 21.20 -35.48 28.24
C ASP A 15 20.17 -35.29 27.11
N ALA A 16 19.55 -36.39 26.64
CA ALA A 16 18.57 -36.32 25.55
C ALA A 16 17.34 -35.47 25.89
N ALA A 17 16.83 -35.55 27.12
CA ALA A 17 15.66 -34.78 27.55
C ALA A 17 16.00 -33.30 27.75
N GLY A 18 17.14 -33.02 28.37
CA GLY A 18 17.72 -31.69 28.54
C GLY A 18 17.94 -30.99 27.20
N THR A 19 18.44 -31.72 26.19
CA THR A 19 18.63 -31.20 24.84
C THR A 19 17.32 -30.77 24.18
N LEU A 20 16.26 -31.59 24.28
CA LEU A 20 14.95 -31.24 23.74
C LEU A 20 14.33 -30.04 24.46
N ALA A 21 14.39 -30.01 25.79
CA ALA A 21 13.91 -28.89 26.59
C ALA A 21 14.66 -27.57 26.27
N ALA A 22 15.98 -27.65 26.10
CA ALA A 22 16.81 -26.52 25.70
C ALA A 22 16.47 -26.04 24.28
N ALA A 23 16.20 -26.94 23.34
CA ALA A 23 15.77 -26.60 21.99
C ALA A 23 14.41 -25.88 21.99
N GLU A 24 13.44 -26.34 22.78
CA GLU A 24 12.14 -25.67 22.95
C GLU A 24 12.28 -24.28 23.57
N GLN A 25 13.16 -24.13 24.57
CA GLN A 25 13.45 -22.84 25.19
C GLN A 25 14.09 -21.88 24.20
N ALA A 26 15.06 -22.34 23.40
CA ALA A 26 15.73 -21.52 22.38
C ALA A 26 14.73 -20.99 21.33
N VAL A 27 13.72 -21.78 20.94
CA VAL A 27 12.65 -21.31 20.06
C VAL A 27 11.82 -20.21 20.72
N ARG A 28 11.42 -20.39 22.00
CA ARG A 28 10.65 -19.40 22.76
C ARG A 28 11.42 -18.09 22.93
N ASP A 29 12.70 -18.18 23.29
CA ASP A 29 13.57 -17.01 23.47
C ASP A 29 13.79 -16.25 22.17
N ARG A 30 14.05 -16.97 21.07
CA ARG A 30 14.18 -16.36 19.73
C ARG A 30 12.91 -15.61 19.35
N ARG A 31 11.72 -16.22 19.49
CA ARG A 31 10.45 -15.57 19.17
C ARG A 31 10.18 -14.34 20.05
N ALA A 32 10.47 -14.43 21.34
CA ALA A 32 10.36 -13.29 22.24
C ALA A 32 11.29 -12.13 21.83
N GLY A 33 12.53 -12.44 21.45
CA GLY A 33 13.50 -11.48 20.93
C GLY A 33 13.03 -10.83 19.61
N GLU A 34 12.57 -11.65 18.66
CA GLU A 34 12.02 -11.17 17.38
C GLU A 34 10.80 -10.25 17.58
N ALA A 35 9.88 -10.59 18.50
CA ALA A 35 8.75 -9.75 18.84
C ALA A 35 9.20 -8.43 19.48
N HIS A 36 10.22 -8.47 20.34
CA HIS A 36 10.80 -7.28 20.94
C HIS A 36 11.47 -6.37 19.90
N GLU A 37 12.17 -6.93 18.91
CA GLU A 37 12.72 -6.15 17.79
C GLU A 37 11.63 -5.38 17.06
N VAL A 38 10.48 -6.02 16.77
CA VAL A 38 9.34 -5.36 16.13
C VAL A 38 8.81 -4.22 17.01
N GLN A 39 8.66 -4.43 18.32
CA GLN A 39 8.23 -3.39 19.25
C GLN A 39 9.19 -2.18 19.27
N LEU A 40 10.50 -2.42 19.26
CA LEU A 40 11.51 -1.36 19.19
C LEU A 40 11.42 -0.59 17.87
N GLY A 41 11.25 -1.28 16.74
CA GLY A 41 11.03 -0.64 15.44
C GLY A 41 9.76 0.20 15.39
N LEU A 42 8.66 -0.31 15.96
CA LEU A 42 7.40 0.41 16.06
C LEU A 42 7.50 1.64 16.98
N ARG A 43 8.21 1.51 18.11
CA ARG A 43 8.47 2.64 19.00
C ARG A 43 9.30 3.71 18.31
N TRP A 44 10.34 3.31 17.58
CA TRP A 44 11.12 4.25 16.76
C TRP A 44 10.25 4.95 15.73
N ALA A 45 9.32 4.21 15.10
CA ALA A 45 8.37 4.79 14.17
C ALA A 45 7.49 5.85 14.82
N ASP A 46 6.93 5.56 16.00
CA ASP A 46 6.05 6.48 16.74
C ASP A 46 6.73 7.83 17.03
N LEU A 47 8.02 7.78 17.40
CA LEU A 47 8.83 8.96 17.70
C LEU A 47 9.09 9.86 16.47
N HIS A 48 8.87 9.37 15.25
CA HIS A 48 9.21 10.05 14.00
C HIS A 48 8.01 10.14 13.03
N THR A 49 6.78 10.08 13.54
CA THR A 49 5.55 10.22 12.74
C THR A 49 5.25 11.65 12.33
N THR A 50 5.73 12.63 13.09
CA THR A 50 5.56 14.07 12.82
C THR A 50 6.85 14.68 12.28
N GLN A 51 6.76 15.69 11.42
CA GLN A 51 7.95 16.47 11.06
C GLN A 51 8.31 17.40 12.23
N PRO A 52 9.56 17.40 12.72
CA PRO A 52 10.04 18.44 13.61
C PRO A 52 10.21 19.69 12.74
N HIS A 53 9.21 20.59 12.81
CA HIS A 53 9.13 21.86 12.06
C HIS A 53 8.76 21.69 10.57
N GLU A 54 7.65 22.29 10.14
CA GLU A 54 7.44 22.59 8.72
C GLU A 54 8.44 23.69 8.36
N PRO A 55 9.47 23.41 7.56
CA PRO A 55 10.41 24.46 7.20
C PRO A 55 9.68 25.47 6.30
N GLU A 56 9.86 26.77 6.56
CA GLU A 56 9.28 27.87 5.76
C GLU A 56 9.61 27.74 4.25
N ARG A 57 10.67 26.99 3.91
CA ARG A 57 11.03 26.59 2.55
C ARG A 57 11.44 25.13 2.50
N THR A 58 10.98 24.42 1.48
CA THR A 58 11.46 23.06 1.19
C THR A 58 12.92 23.11 0.73
N VAL A 59 13.83 22.50 1.51
CA VAL A 59 15.26 22.41 1.16
C VAL A 59 15.55 21.08 0.48
N ARG A 60 16.44 21.08 -0.52
CA ARG A 60 16.92 19.86 -1.17
C ARG A 60 17.64 18.98 -0.12
N GLY A 61 17.16 17.75 0.09
CA GLY A 61 17.69 16.83 1.10
C GLY A 61 17.12 17.01 2.50
N GLY A 62 16.11 17.88 2.69
CA GLY A 62 15.39 18.00 3.96
C GLY A 62 14.53 16.76 4.26
N VAL A 63 14.17 16.60 5.54
CA VAL A 63 13.36 15.49 6.05
C VAL A 63 11.99 15.45 5.37
N LYS A 64 11.58 14.26 4.93
CA LYS A 64 10.27 14.03 4.30
C LYS A 64 9.52 12.92 5.01
N LEU A 65 8.20 13.07 5.13
CA LEU A 65 7.33 11.98 5.56
C LEU A 65 7.11 11.02 4.40
N VAL A 66 7.56 9.78 4.56
CA VAL A 66 7.40 8.70 3.60
C VAL A 66 6.43 7.65 4.13
N GLN A 67 5.55 7.19 3.25
CA GLN A 67 4.72 6.02 3.51
C GLN A 67 5.58 4.76 3.36
N LEU A 68 5.68 3.96 4.43
CA LEU A 68 6.46 2.72 4.42
C LEU A 68 5.58 1.48 4.30
N GLY A 69 4.67 1.28 5.27
CA GLY A 69 3.63 0.27 5.19
C GLY A 69 2.58 0.64 4.15
N GLY A 70 1.60 -0.21 3.94
CA GLY A 70 0.49 0.09 3.03
C GLY A 70 -0.50 1.10 3.62
N GLU A 71 -1.59 1.30 2.90
CA GLU A 71 -2.64 2.24 3.27
C GLU A 71 -3.14 2.02 4.71
N GLY A 72 -3.38 3.12 5.44
CA GLY A 72 -3.80 3.09 6.84
C GLY A 72 -2.65 3.07 7.86
N THR A 73 -1.40 2.90 7.42
CA THR A 73 -0.22 3.03 8.31
C THR A 73 0.25 4.49 8.38
N PRO A 74 0.82 4.95 9.52
CA PRO A 74 1.38 6.30 9.62
C PRO A 74 2.62 6.46 8.72
N LYS A 75 2.84 7.68 8.25
CA LYS A 75 4.09 8.05 7.56
C LYS A 75 5.22 8.22 8.57
N LEU A 76 6.44 8.06 8.10
CA LEU A 76 7.66 8.16 8.89
C LEU A 76 8.63 9.15 8.25
N GLN A 77 9.41 9.87 9.05
CA GLN A 77 10.56 10.60 8.53
C GLN A 77 11.54 9.66 7.80
N ASP A 78 11.91 10.01 6.56
CA ASP A 78 12.79 9.20 5.71
C ASP A 78 14.20 9.02 6.28
N LEU A 79 14.79 10.07 6.85
CA LEU A 79 16.13 10.03 7.42
C LEU A 79 16.23 9.20 8.72
N ALA A 80 15.13 9.09 9.49
CA ALA A 80 15.08 8.28 10.71
C ALA A 80 15.29 6.78 10.44
N ILE A 81 15.08 6.32 9.20
CA ILE A 81 15.31 4.91 8.81
C ILE A 81 16.80 4.57 8.87
N CYS A 82 17.69 5.51 8.53
CA CYS A 82 19.13 5.30 8.51
C CYS A 82 19.69 5.10 9.92
N GLU A 83 19.22 5.89 10.89
CA GLU A 83 19.64 5.77 12.30
C GLU A 83 19.28 4.40 12.87
N LEU A 84 18.05 3.94 12.64
CA LEU A 84 17.64 2.61 13.05
C LEU A 84 18.43 1.51 12.33
N ALA A 85 18.77 1.71 11.06
CA ALA A 85 19.57 0.74 10.30
C ALA A 85 20.97 0.57 10.88
N ILE A 86 21.63 1.67 11.27
CA ILE A 86 22.92 1.64 11.96
C ILE A 86 22.78 0.91 13.31
N ALA A 87 21.77 1.25 14.11
CA ALA A 87 21.54 0.62 15.41
C ALA A 87 21.29 -0.89 15.33
N ARG A 88 20.66 -1.35 14.23
CA ARG A 88 20.40 -2.77 13.95
C ARG A 88 21.53 -3.47 13.20
N SER A 89 22.61 -2.77 12.85
CA SER A 89 23.69 -3.29 12.02
C SER A 89 23.18 -3.87 10.69
N GLN A 90 22.21 -3.20 10.06
CA GLN A 90 21.54 -3.64 8.84
C GLN A 90 21.60 -2.57 7.74
N HIS A 91 21.42 -3.00 6.48
CA HIS A 91 21.30 -2.07 5.36
C HIS A 91 19.99 -1.28 5.44
N THR A 92 20.00 0.00 5.05
CA THR A 92 18.82 0.89 5.10
C THR A 92 17.59 0.30 4.39
N HIS A 93 17.78 -0.35 3.24
CA HIS A 93 16.68 -1.05 2.53
C HIS A 93 16.06 -2.19 3.35
N ALA A 94 16.87 -2.98 4.08
CA ALA A 94 16.37 -4.06 4.92
C ALA A 94 15.58 -3.50 6.11
N THR A 95 16.08 -2.43 6.74
CA THR A 95 15.38 -1.72 7.82
C THR A 95 14.08 -1.08 7.33
N ARG A 96 14.08 -0.50 6.12
CA ARG A 96 12.88 0.04 5.48
C ARG A 96 11.81 -1.04 5.29
N ALA A 97 12.18 -2.20 4.75
CA ALA A 97 11.27 -3.31 4.56
C ALA A 97 10.73 -3.82 5.91
N PHE A 98 11.60 -3.99 6.90
CA PHE A 98 11.21 -4.39 8.25
C PHE A 98 10.22 -3.41 8.89
N LEU A 99 10.48 -2.10 8.84
CA LEU A 99 9.57 -1.10 9.39
C LEU A 99 8.23 -1.09 8.68
N ALA A 100 8.22 -1.27 7.36
CA ALA A 100 7.00 -1.38 6.59
C ALA A 100 6.18 -2.61 7.03
N ASP A 101 6.82 -3.77 7.22
CA ASP A 101 6.15 -4.99 7.69
C ASP A 101 5.63 -4.83 9.12
N ALA A 102 6.42 -4.22 10.01
CA ALA A 102 6.04 -3.95 11.39
C ALA A 102 4.82 -3.01 11.48
N LEU A 103 4.81 -1.94 10.68
CA LEU A 103 3.70 -0.99 10.61
C LEU A 103 2.43 -1.65 10.06
N ASP A 104 2.55 -2.46 9.01
CA ASP A 104 1.42 -3.25 8.49
C ASP A 104 0.88 -4.21 9.56
N LEU A 105 1.75 -4.90 10.29
CA LEU A 105 1.35 -5.79 11.39
C LEU A 105 0.55 -5.03 12.46
N ARG A 106 1.09 -3.95 13.01
CA ARG A 106 0.42 -3.22 14.12
C ARG A 106 -0.91 -2.60 13.70
N HIS A 107 -0.97 -2.01 12.50
CA HIS A 107 -2.10 -1.14 12.12
C HIS A 107 -3.13 -1.81 11.21
N ARG A 108 -2.76 -2.91 10.54
CA ARG A 108 -3.61 -3.56 9.53
C ARG A 108 -3.85 -5.04 9.80
N LEU A 109 -2.94 -5.69 10.52
CA LEU A 109 -3.04 -7.11 10.91
C LEU A 109 -2.93 -7.28 12.45
N PRO A 110 -3.78 -6.59 13.24
CA PRO A 110 -3.64 -6.54 14.69
C PRO A 110 -3.73 -7.93 15.37
N GLU A 111 -4.54 -8.85 14.86
CA GLU A 111 -4.68 -10.19 15.45
C GLU A 111 -3.40 -11.02 15.25
N LEU A 112 -2.82 -10.97 14.05
CA LEU A 112 -1.54 -11.60 13.75
C LEU A 112 -0.38 -10.94 14.52
N TYR A 113 -0.45 -9.62 14.73
CA TYR A 113 0.53 -8.91 15.55
C TYR A 113 0.47 -9.34 17.02
N ASP A 114 -0.71 -9.53 17.58
CA ASP A 114 -0.86 -10.07 18.94
C ASP A 114 -0.34 -11.51 19.05
N ALA A 115 -0.57 -12.34 18.03
CA ALA A 115 0.00 -13.68 17.95
C ALA A 115 1.54 -13.68 17.80
N LEU A 116 2.12 -12.66 17.18
CA LEU A 116 3.57 -12.48 17.14
C LEU A 116 4.09 -12.07 18.52
N ARG A 117 3.41 -11.12 19.17
CA ARG A 117 3.79 -10.59 20.48
C ARG A 117 3.73 -11.65 21.59
N GLY A 118 2.80 -12.60 21.50
CA GLY A 118 2.73 -13.74 22.42
C GLY A 118 3.63 -14.92 22.02
N GLY A 119 4.45 -14.80 20.97
CA GLY A 119 5.39 -15.85 20.55
C GLY A 119 4.74 -17.06 19.87
N GLN A 120 3.49 -16.94 19.40
CA GLN A 120 2.77 -18.03 18.75
C GLN A 120 3.19 -18.21 17.27
N VAL A 121 3.64 -17.15 16.60
CA VAL A 121 4.07 -17.17 15.18
C VAL A 121 5.50 -16.64 15.04
N ASP A 122 6.28 -17.25 14.13
CA ASP A 122 7.63 -16.76 13.80
C ASP A 122 7.56 -15.44 13.01
N LEU A 123 8.50 -14.53 13.26
CA LEU A 123 8.50 -13.19 12.66
C LEU A 123 8.51 -13.23 11.14
N TRP A 124 9.26 -14.15 10.53
CA TRP A 124 9.35 -14.25 9.07
C TRP A 124 7.99 -14.57 8.43
N VAL A 125 7.13 -15.35 9.11
CA VAL A 125 5.77 -15.68 8.64
C VAL A 125 4.89 -14.44 8.73
N ALA A 126 4.88 -13.78 9.88
CA ALA A 126 4.09 -12.57 10.11
C ALA A 126 4.46 -11.47 9.09
N ARG A 127 5.76 -11.26 8.86
CA ARG A 127 6.27 -10.31 7.84
C ARG A 127 5.89 -10.70 6.42
N LYS A 128 5.88 -11.99 6.10
CA LYS A 128 5.46 -12.45 4.77
C LYS A 128 3.98 -12.16 4.52
N VAL A 129 3.10 -12.41 5.51
CA VAL A 129 1.69 -12.04 5.42
C VAL A 129 1.53 -10.52 5.26
N ALA A 130 2.21 -9.73 6.09
CA ALA A 130 2.22 -8.26 5.98
C ALA A 130 2.57 -7.78 4.56
N SER A 131 3.68 -8.29 4.01
CA SER A 131 4.11 -7.99 2.65
C SER A 131 3.07 -8.37 1.59
N MET A 132 2.44 -9.55 1.69
CA MET A 132 1.41 -10.01 0.75
C MET A 132 0.16 -9.14 0.77
N THR A 133 -0.22 -8.64 1.95
CA THR A 133 -1.41 -7.77 2.12
C THR A 133 -1.15 -6.31 1.80
N ARG A 134 0.12 -5.90 1.57
CA ARG A 134 0.50 -4.48 1.51
C ARG A 134 -0.31 -3.66 0.51
N LYS A 135 -0.57 -4.22 -0.68
CA LYS A 135 -1.31 -3.58 -1.78
C LYS A 135 -2.83 -3.50 -1.56
N LEU A 136 -3.37 -4.26 -0.63
CA LEU A 136 -4.80 -4.28 -0.35
C LEU A 136 -5.21 -2.97 0.36
N CYS A 137 -6.49 -2.62 0.33
CA CYS A 137 -7.03 -1.58 1.20
C CYS A 137 -7.06 -2.06 2.67
N PRO A 138 -7.22 -1.16 3.67
CA PRO A 138 -7.20 -1.53 5.09
C PRO A 138 -8.25 -2.58 5.45
N GLY A 139 -9.48 -2.46 4.95
CA GLY A 139 -10.56 -3.42 5.21
C GLY A 139 -10.27 -4.82 4.65
N ALA A 140 -9.70 -4.89 3.45
CA ALA A 140 -9.29 -6.14 2.81
C ALA A 140 -8.13 -6.83 3.56
N ALA A 141 -7.13 -6.06 4.03
CA ALA A 141 -6.07 -6.61 4.86
C ALA A 141 -6.61 -7.18 6.19
N GLY A 142 -7.56 -6.49 6.83
CA GLY A 142 -8.21 -7.00 8.06
C GLY A 142 -9.02 -8.29 7.84
N LEU A 143 -9.52 -8.55 6.63
CA LEU A 143 -10.14 -9.85 6.30
C LEU A 143 -9.09 -10.97 6.21
N VAL A 144 -7.91 -10.67 5.68
CA VAL A 144 -6.79 -11.62 5.65
C VAL A 144 -6.32 -11.91 7.07
N ASP A 145 -6.16 -10.89 7.91
CA ASP A 145 -5.75 -11.02 9.33
C ASP A 145 -6.62 -12.03 10.10
N ARG A 146 -7.95 -11.82 10.08
CA ARG A 146 -8.93 -12.71 10.72
C ARG A 146 -8.90 -14.14 10.19
N ALA A 147 -8.54 -14.32 8.91
CA ALA A 147 -8.50 -15.63 8.29
C ALA A 147 -7.22 -16.40 8.65
N VAL A 148 -6.08 -15.72 8.75
CA VAL A 148 -4.78 -16.36 8.98
C VAL A 148 -4.51 -16.65 10.46
N THR A 149 -5.00 -15.81 11.37
CA THR A 149 -4.70 -15.92 12.81
C THR A 149 -5.11 -17.26 13.43
N PRO A 150 -6.30 -17.83 13.14
CA PRO A 150 -6.68 -19.16 13.63
C PRO A 150 -5.78 -20.29 13.13
N ALA A 151 -5.03 -20.07 12.05
CA ALA A 151 -4.12 -21.06 11.47
C ALA A 151 -2.70 -21.01 12.03
N VAL A 152 -2.37 -20.07 12.90
CA VAL A 152 -1.04 -19.95 13.52
C VAL A 152 -0.62 -21.27 14.19
N ALA A 153 -1.53 -21.93 14.90
CA ALA A 153 -1.29 -23.22 15.56
C ALA A 153 -1.08 -24.39 14.57
N GLN A 154 -1.50 -24.24 13.32
CA GLN A 154 -1.37 -25.26 12.27
C GLN A 154 -0.01 -25.18 11.54
N GLY A 155 0.79 -24.15 11.84
CA GLY A 155 2.15 -23.99 11.35
C GLY A 155 2.30 -23.06 10.14
N PRO A 156 3.55 -22.69 9.80
CA PRO A 156 3.86 -21.63 8.83
C PRO A 156 3.25 -21.85 7.44
N GLY A 157 3.35 -23.06 6.88
CA GLY A 157 2.85 -23.36 5.54
C GLY A 157 1.34 -23.14 5.42
N ARG A 158 0.58 -23.48 6.48
CA ARG A 158 -0.87 -23.29 6.49
C ARG A 158 -1.24 -21.81 6.54
N VAL A 159 -0.60 -21.04 7.42
CA VAL A 159 -0.78 -19.58 7.51
C VAL A 159 -0.56 -18.92 6.15
N LEU A 160 0.55 -19.24 5.48
CA LEU A 160 0.89 -18.66 4.19
C LEU A 160 -0.08 -19.08 3.07
N SER A 161 -0.52 -20.34 3.06
CA SER A 161 -1.51 -20.82 2.08
C SER A 161 -2.85 -20.10 2.20
N ILE A 162 -3.31 -19.83 3.42
CA ILE A 162 -4.55 -19.08 3.67
C ILE A 162 -4.37 -17.62 3.29
N ALA A 163 -3.23 -17.02 3.66
CA ALA A 163 -2.90 -15.65 3.30
C ALA A 163 -2.93 -15.47 1.78
N GLU A 164 -2.32 -16.37 1.02
CA GLU A 164 -2.28 -16.32 -0.45
C GLU A 164 -3.68 -16.40 -1.04
N ALA A 165 -4.47 -17.40 -0.64
CA ALA A 165 -5.84 -17.55 -1.12
C ALA A 165 -6.71 -16.32 -0.80
N LYS A 166 -6.60 -15.79 0.43
CA LYS A 166 -7.40 -14.64 0.87
C LYS A 166 -6.95 -13.34 0.23
N VAL A 167 -5.66 -13.16 -0.04
CA VAL A 167 -5.16 -12.01 -0.79
C VAL A 167 -5.69 -12.02 -2.22
N ILE A 168 -5.73 -13.17 -2.89
CA ILE A 168 -6.30 -13.30 -4.25
C ILE A 168 -7.80 -12.97 -4.24
N GLU A 169 -8.55 -13.52 -3.28
CA GLU A 169 -9.98 -13.26 -3.12
C GLU A 169 -10.25 -11.75 -2.88
N ALA A 170 -9.51 -11.15 -1.96
CA ALA A 170 -9.66 -9.76 -1.58
C ALA A 170 -9.23 -8.78 -2.68
N ASP A 171 -8.12 -9.06 -3.39
CA ASP A 171 -7.63 -8.25 -4.52
C ASP A 171 -8.65 -8.25 -5.67
N THR A 172 -9.27 -9.40 -5.94
CA THR A 172 -10.33 -9.53 -6.95
C THR A 172 -11.57 -8.70 -6.57
N ALA A 173 -11.96 -8.74 -5.29
CA ALA A 173 -13.07 -7.96 -4.78
C ALA A 173 -12.78 -6.45 -4.81
N GLN A 174 -11.60 -6.02 -4.36
CA GLN A 174 -11.16 -4.63 -4.40
C GLN A 174 -11.13 -4.10 -5.83
N ALA A 175 -10.52 -4.84 -6.77
CA ALA A 175 -10.48 -4.45 -8.17
C ALA A 175 -11.88 -4.40 -8.80
N ARG A 176 -12.85 -5.18 -8.33
CA ARG A 176 -14.25 -5.05 -8.76
C ARG A 176 -14.84 -3.74 -8.27
N THR A 177 -14.69 -3.43 -6.98
CA THR A 177 -15.16 -2.18 -6.38
C THR A 177 -14.56 -0.96 -7.06
N GLU A 178 -13.24 -0.94 -7.28
CA GLU A 178 -12.55 0.17 -7.98
C GLU A 178 -13.10 0.38 -9.40
N ARG A 179 -13.39 -0.71 -10.13
CA ARG A 179 -14.04 -0.62 -11.44
C ARG A 179 -15.45 -0.05 -11.35
N GLU A 180 -16.24 -0.46 -10.35
CA GLU A 180 -17.59 0.06 -10.13
C GLU A 180 -17.58 1.53 -9.74
N GLU A 181 -16.68 1.95 -8.85
CA GLU A 181 -16.46 3.35 -8.50
C GLU A 181 -16.00 4.17 -9.70
N GLY A 182 -15.08 3.63 -10.51
CA GLY A 182 -14.69 4.22 -11.80
C GLY A 182 -15.89 4.43 -12.72
N ARG A 183 -16.81 3.46 -12.81
CA ARG A 183 -18.06 3.60 -13.58
C ARG A 183 -19.03 4.62 -12.98
N ARG A 184 -18.94 4.93 -11.69
CA ARG A 184 -19.73 6.00 -11.04
C ARG A 184 -19.15 7.39 -11.27
N LYS A 185 -17.88 7.50 -11.67
CA LYS A 185 -17.25 8.76 -12.13
C LYS A 185 -17.68 9.15 -13.56
N ARG A 186 -18.80 8.64 -14.07
CA ARG A 186 -19.34 9.09 -15.35
C ARG A 186 -19.95 10.47 -15.19
N TYR A 187 -19.52 11.42 -16.00
CA TYR A 187 -20.04 12.79 -15.97
C TYR A 187 -19.88 13.44 -17.34
N VAL A 188 -20.62 14.53 -17.53
CA VAL A 188 -20.38 15.53 -18.58
C VAL A 188 -20.31 16.88 -17.88
N ALA A 189 -19.26 17.64 -18.16
CA ALA A 189 -19.07 18.99 -17.68
C ALA A 189 -18.77 19.91 -18.86
N ILE A 190 -19.17 21.17 -18.75
CA ILE A 190 -18.88 22.21 -19.73
C ILE A 190 -18.21 23.35 -18.99
N THR A 191 -17.03 23.76 -19.43
CA THR A 191 -16.28 24.88 -18.81
C THR A 191 -17.04 26.20 -18.99
N PRO A 192 -16.70 27.24 -18.19
CA PRO A 192 -17.07 28.61 -18.54
C PRO A 192 -16.60 29.00 -19.95
N THR A 193 -17.24 30.00 -20.52
CA THR A 193 -16.85 30.58 -21.81
C THR A 193 -15.51 31.30 -21.67
N ASP A 194 -14.59 31.00 -22.58
CA ASP A 194 -13.37 31.76 -22.74
C ASP A 194 -13.71 33.12 -23.39
N GLU A 195 -13.40 34.23 -22.70
CA GLU A 195 -13.83 35.57 -23.14
C GLU A 195 -13.07 36.07 -24.39
N GLU A 196 -11.89 35.52 -24.67
CA GLU A 196 -11.06 35.93 -25.82
C GLU A 196 -11.49 35.20 -27.09
N THR A 197 -11.76 33.90 -26.99
CA THR A 197 -12.07 33.03 -28.13
C THR A 197 -13.57 32.74 -28.29
N GLY A 198 -14.36 32.95 -27.24
CA GLY A 198 -15.79 32.60 -27.19
C GLY A 198 -16.06 31.10 -27.01
N LEU A 199 -15.02 30.27 -26.89
CA LEU A 199 -15.14 28.81 -26.87
C LEU A 199 -15.47 28.26 -25.47
N ARG A 200 -16.04 27.06 -25.44
CA ARG A 200 -16.27 26.27 -24.23
C ARG A 200 -15.78 24.84 -24.43
N THR A 201 -15.14 24.29 -23.42
CA THR A 201 -14.68 22.89 -23.44
C THR A 201 -15.74 21.99 -22.84
N VAL A 202 -16.16 20.98 -23.60
CA VAL A 202 -16.98 19.87 -23.09
C VAL A 202 -16.04 18.72 -22.71
N ILE A 203 -16.12 18.26 -21.46
CA ILE A 203 -15.33 17.13 -20.96
C ILE A 203 -16.29 16.08 -20.44
N ALA A 204 -16.15 14.85 -20.94
CA ALA A 204 -17.01 13.74 -20.58
C ALA A 204 -16.20 12.49 -20.23
N ALA A 205 -16.57 11.84 -19.13
CA ALA A 205 -16.10 10.50 -18.79
C ALA A 205 -17.23 9.51 -19.07
N VAL A 206 -17.12 8.73 -20.14
CA VAL A 206 -18.16 7.79 -20.60
C VAL A 206 -17.58 6.40 -20.84
N VAL A 207 -18.45 5.41 -21.07
CA VAL A 207 -17.98 4.06 -21.44
C VAL A 207 -17.48 4.04 -22.89
N PRO A 208 -16.60 3.10 -23.28
CA PRO A 208 -16.02 3.08 -24.63
C PRO A 208 -17.05 3.08 -25.76
N ALA A 209 -18.15 2.33 -25.61
CA ALA A 209 -19.22 2.29 -26.59
C ALA A 209 -19.89 3.67 -26.81
N ASP A 210 -20.13 4.41 -25.72
CA ASP A 210 -20.73 5.74 -25.78
C ASP A 210 -19.77 6.76 -26.38
N ALA A 211 -18.46 6.64 -26.10
CA ALA A 211 -17.43 7.49 -26.71
C ALA A 211 -17.41 7.34 -28.23
N VAL A 212 -17.41 6.09 -28.71
CA VAL A 212 -17.47 5.78 -30.15
C VAL A 212 -18.77 6.28 -30.77
N TRP A 213 -19.90 6.11 -30.08
CA TRP A 213 -21.20 6.59 -30.57
C TRP A 213 -21.25 8.12 -30.67
N LEU A 214 -20.70 8.85 -29.69
CA LEU A 214 -20.65 10.30 -29.68
C LEU A 214 -19.73 10.83 -30.77
N ASP A 215 -18.55 10.23 -30.92
CA ASP A 215 -17.58 10.55 -31.98
C ASP A 215 -18.22 10.40 -33.38
N ALA A 216 -18.89 9.26 -33.63
CA ALA A 216 -19.62 9.03 -34.88
C ALA A 216 -20.84 9.96 -35.07
N GLN A 217 -21.39 10.52 -33.98
CA GLN A 217 -22.47 11.50 -34.03
C GLN A 217 -21.94 12.85 -34.48
N VAL A 218 -20.84 13.30 -33.87
CA VAL A 218 -20.13 14.52 -34.21
C VAL A 218 -19.68 14.48 -35.67
N GLU A 219 -19.08 13.37 -36.10
CA GLU A 219 -18.67 13.18 -37.49
C GLU A 219 -19.84 13.28 -38.48
N ARG A 220 -20.98 12.68 -38.18
CA ARG A 220 -22.17 12.79 -39.04
C ARG A 220 -22.74 14.20 -39.11
N ILE A 221 -22.67 14.96 -38.02
CA ILE A 221 -23.09 16.37 -38.01
C ILE A 221 -22.11 17.18 -38.85
N ALA A 222 -20.81 16.99 -38.69
CA ALA A 222 -19.78 17.65 -39.50
C ALA A 222 -19.98 17.36 -41.01
N ASP A 223 -20.24 16.10 -41.39
CA ASP A 223 -20.59 15.73 -42.77
C ASP A 223 -21.83 16.45 -43.29
N ALA A 224 -22.89 16.53 -42.46
CA ALA A 224 -24.13 17.17 -42.84
C ALA A 224 -23.95 18.69 -43.01
N LEU A 225 -23.16 19.33 -42.14
CA LEU A 225 -22.85 20.76 -42.23
C LEU A 225 -21.99 21.07 -43.45
N ASP A 226 -21.00 20.23 -43.76
CA ASP A 226 -20.16 20.42 -44.96
C ASP A 226 -20.99 20.27 -46.25
N ALA A 227 -21.96 19.35 -46.27
CA ALA A 227 -22.89 19.20 -47.39
C ALA A 227 -23.91 20.35 -47.50
N ARG A 228 -24.12 21.13 -46.44
CA ARG A 228 -25.12 22.20 -46.32
C ARG A 228 -24.49 23.49 -45.79
N ARG A 229 -23.45 23.99 -46.46
CA ARG A 229 -22.77 25.24 -46.08
C ARG A 229 -23.68 26.47 -46.05
N ASP A 230 -24.82 26.42 -46.73
CA ASP A 230 -25.87 27.45 -46.62
C ASP A 230 -26.43 27.63 -45.19
N LEU A 231 -26.26 26.63 -44.32
CA LEU A 231 -26.68 26.68 -42.91
C LEU A 231 -25.62 27.25 -41.96
N ILE A 232 -24.38 27.43 -42.43
CA ILE A 232 -23.23 27.94 -41.67
C ILE A 232 -22.52 29.08 -42.43
N PRO A 233 -23.23 30.16 -42.78
CA PRO A 233 -22.70 31.22 -43.64
C PRO A 233 -21.54 32.00 -43.01
N ASP A 234 -21.35 31.91 -41.69
CA ASP A 234 -20.33 32.64 -40.94
C ASP A 234 -18.98 31.89 -40.88
N LEU A 235 -18.92 30.62 -41.33
CA LEU A 235 -17.70 29.82 -41.37
C LEU A 235 -16.93 30.06 -42.69
N PRO A 236 -15.59 30.21 -42.66
CA PRO A 236 -14.78 30.38 -43.86
C PRO A 236 -14.87 29.20 -44.82
N ASP A 237 -14.77 29.46 -46.13
CA ASP A 237 -14.81 28.41 -47.15
C ASP A 237 -13.66 27.39 -47.02
N ASP A 238 -12.54 27.78 -46.42
CA ASP A 238 -11.37 26.94 -46.15
C ASP A 238 -11.34 26.31 -44.76
N CYS A 239 -12.47 26.30 -44.03
CA CYS A 239 -12.54 25.68 -42.71
C CYS A 239 -12.15 24.19 -42.75
N THR A 240 -11.36 23.80 -41.77
CA THR A 240 -10.88 22.43 -41.58
C THR A 240 -11.98 21.51 -41.07
N ARG A 241 -11.76 20.20 -41.20
CA ARG A 241 -12.69 19.20 -40.68
C ARG A 241 -12.88 19.32 -39.17
N ASP A 242 -11.82 19.64 -38.43
CA ASP A 242 -11.88 19.80 -36.97
C ASP A 242 -12.71 21.02 -36.56
N GLU A 243 -12.78 22.07 -37.39
CA GLU A 243 -13.64 23.24 -37.15
C GLU A 243 -15.13 22.96 -37.39
N LEU A 244 -15.46 21.87 -38.11
CA LEU A 244 -16.84 21.41 -38.34
C LEU A 244 -17.33 20.40 -37.29
N ARG A 245 -16.42 19.85 -36.48
CA ARG A 245 -16.69 18.85 -35.43
C ARG A 245 -17.03 19.53 -34.10
#